data_AF-A0A3P7Q4W0-F1
#
_entry.id   AF-A0A3P7Q4W0-F1
#
_cell.length_a   1.000
_cell.length_b   1.000
_cell.length_c   1.000
_cell.angle_alpha   90.00
_cell.angle_beta   90.00
_cell.angle_gamma   90.00
#
_symmetry.space_group_name_H-M   'P 1'
#
loop_
_entity.id
_entity.type
_entity.pdbx_description
1 polymer ?
#
loop_
_entity_poly.entity_id
_entity_poly.type
_entity_poly.pdbx_seq_one_letter_code
_entity_poly.pdbx_strand_id
1 'polypeptide(L)'
;RGPCYRCLFPIPPNPDHVTNCSEGGVLGPVVGVIGSLQALERGPCYRCLFPIPPNPNHVTNCSEGGVLGPVVGVIGSLQALEVLKIAAKLEPSFSSKLYLFDGKSGKSRTIAIRPRNKECAICGDSPTITKLIDYEAFCGSQACDKVQRLHLLEQNDRISPFDYSVVRSSGHKTVLVDTRPPHEFKIASLEEAKNLTLESLRRLDPTSIREKLGLNTNNCEEVFVICHRGNDSQIAVELLKEKLKPLRVRDIEGGYEAWAGKIDTSFPHY
;
A
#
# COMPACT_ATOMS: atom_id res chain seq x y z
N ARG A 1 -12.61 11.50 0.56
CA ARG A 1 -11.84 10.27 0.24
C ARG A 1 -11.93 9.40 1.48
N GLY A 2 -12.70 8.31 1.44
CA GLY A 2 -12.90 7.42 2.59
C GLY A 2 -11.73 6.45 2.76
N PRO A 3 -11.54 5.85 3.95
CA PRO A 3 -10.51 4.83 4.16
C PRO A 3 -10.79 3.57 3.34
N CYS A 4 -9.72 2.87 2.93
CA CYS A 4 -9.81 1.53 2.37
C CYS A 4 -10.44 0.57 3.39
N TYR A 5 -11.21 -0.41 2.94
CA TYR A 5 -11.64 -1.55 3.77
C TYR A 5 -10.45 -2.26 4.44
N ARG A 6 -9.28 -2.27 3.80
CA ARG A 6 -8.03 -2.82 4.36
C ARG A 6 -7.41 -1.96 5.46
N CYS A 7 -7.62 -0.64 5.45
CA CYS A 7 -7.25 0.23 6.57
C CYS A 7 -8.14 0.00 7.80
N LEU A 8 -9.34 -0.58 7.59
CA LEU A 8 -10.31 -0.93 8.63
C LEU A 8 -10.10 -2.33 9.21
N PHE A 9 -9.72 -3.28 8.34
CA PHE A 9 -9.55 -4.69 8.68
C PHE A 9 -8.24 -5.20 8.02
N PRO A 10 -7.10 -5.11 8.73
CA PRO A 10 -5.81 -5.54 8.18
C PRO A 10 -5.79 -7.04 7.84
N ILE A 11 -6.55 -7.84 8.59
CA ILE A 11 -6.86 -9.24 8.31
C ILE A 11 -8.38 -9.34 8.14
N PRO A 12 -8.91 -9.81 7.00
CA PRO A 12 -10.33 -10.07 6.88
C PRO A 12 -10.72 -11.11 7.94
N PRO A 13 -11.72 -10.83 8.80
CA PRO A 13 -12.19 -11.83 9.75
C PRO A 13 -12.64 -13.08 9.01
N ASN A 14 -12.39 -14.25 9.60
CA ASN A 14 -12.94 -15.51 9.10
C ASN A 14 -14.45 -15.31 8.81
N PRO A 15 -14.95 -15.66 7.61
CA PRO A 15 -16.37 -15.58 7.26
C PRO A 15 -17.31 -16.11 8.36
N ASP A 16 -16.88 -17.17 9.06
CA ASP A 16 -17.63 -17.81 10.14
C ASP A 16 -17.63 -17.01 11.46
N HIS A 17 -16.73 -16.03 11.60
CA HIS A 17 -16.58 -15.14 12.76
C HIS A 17 -17.02 -13.70 12.46
N VAL A 18 -17.52 -13.42 11.25
CA VAL A 18 -18.15 -12.13 10.93
C VAL A 18 -19.52 -12.12 11.57
N THR A 19 -19.56 -11.59 12.79
CA THR A 19 -20.76 -11.40 13.58
C THR A 19 -21.84 -10.69 12.75
N ASN A 20 -23.06 -11.22 12.77
CA ASN A 20 -24.23 -10.56 12.17
C ASN A 20 -24.37 -9.15 12.77
N CYS A 21 -25.01 -8.21 12.06
CA CYS A 21 -25.20 -6.82 12.55
C CYS A 21 -25.93 -6.72 13.92
N SER A 22 -26.47 -7.83 14.43
CA SER A 22 -27.08 -8.00 15.74
C SER A 22 -26.09 -8.22 16.89
N GLU A 23 -24.84 -8.57 16.60
CA GLU A 23 -23.78 -8.87 17.56
C GLU A 23 -22.78 -7.70 17.60
N GLY A 24 -22.38 -7.31 18.80
CA GLY A 24 -21.59 -6.10 18.99
C GLY A 24 -20.16 -6.23 18.43
N GLY A 25 -19.59 -5.12 17.95
CA GLY A 25 -18.27 -5.12 17.31
C GLY A 25 -17.57 -3.77 17.41
N VAL A 26 -16.24 -3.75 17.30
CA VAL A 26 -15.45 -2.52 17.40
C VAL A 26 -14.63 -2.34 16.13
N LEU A 27 -14.80 -1.21 15.45
CA LEU A 27 -14.13 -0.86 14.19
C LEU A 27 -13.24 0.35 14.39
N GLY A 28 -12.04 0.34 13.82
CA GLY A 28 -11.15 1.48 13.98
C GLY A 28 -10.07 1.60 12.92
N PRO A 29 -10.33 2.31 11.80
CA PRO A 29 -9.33 2.51 10.79
C PRO A 29 -8.31 3.55 11.18
N VAL A 30 -7.09 3.37 10.71
CA VAL A 30 -6.03 4.38 10.76
C VAL A 30 -5.53 4.66 9.35
N VAL A 31 -5.49 5.94 8.98
CA VAL A 31 -4.95 6.43 7.70
C VAL A 31 -4.01 7.58 7.97
N GLY A 32 -2.73 7.40 7.67
CA GLY A 32 -1.69 8.39 7.95
C GLY A 32 -1.59 8.71 9.45
N VAL A 33 -1.96 9.94 9.83
CA VAL A 33 -2.04 10.40 11.23
C VAL A 33 -3.45 10.31 11.84
N ILE A 34 -4.45 9.91 11.05
CA ILE A 34 -5.86 9.96 11.46
C ILE A 34 -6.32 8.57 11.86
N GLY A 35 -6.66 8.43 13.13
CA GLY A 35 -7.31 7.26 13.67
C GLY A 35 -8.81 7.47 13.82
N SER A 36 -9.63 6.44 13.64
CA SER A 36 -11.01 6.49 14.09
C SER A 36 -11.44 5.22 14.81
N LEU A 37 -12.53 5.31 15.58
CA LEU A 37 -13.06 4.23 16.40
C LEU A 37 -14.58 4.32 16.45
N GLN A 38 -15.24 3.17 16.33
CA GLN A 38 -16.68 2.99 16.45
C GLN A 38 -16.95 1.68 17.21
N ALA A 39 -17.77 1.77 18.27
CA ALA A 39 -18.37 0.61 18.90
C ALA A 39 -19.79 0.41 18.34
N LEU A 40 -20.09 -0.80 17.91
CA LEU A 40 -21.38 -1.23 17.41
C LEU A 40 -22.04 -2.04 18.53
N GLU A 41 -23.06 -1.47 19.15
CA GLU A 41 -23.98 -2.23 19.99
C GLU A 41 -25.38 -1.73 19.60
N ARG A 42 -26.09 -2.50 18.75
CA ARG A 42 -27.41 -2.13 18.18
C ARG A 42 -27.44 -0.78 17.42
N GLY A 43 -26.36 -0.45 16.69
CA GLY A 43 -26.19 0.80 15.94
C GLY A 43 -26.18 0.67 14.40
N PRO A 44 -25.94 1.76 13.65
CA PRO A 44 -25.76 1.71 12.19
C PRO A 44 -24.54 0.86 11.81
N CYS A 45 -24.68 -0.06 10.85
CA CYS A 45 -23.52 -0.80 10.35
C CYS A 45 -22.57 0.12 9.57
N TYR A 46 -21.35 -0.35 9.28
CA TYR A 46 -20.39 0.43 8.49
C TYR A 46 -20.95 0.91 7.14
N ARG A 47 -21.77 0.07 6.47
CA ARG A 47 -22.44 0.39 5.19
C ARG A 47 -23.54 1.45 5.33
N CYS A 48 -24.10 1.65 6.53
CA CYS A 48 -25.00 2.79 6.78
C CYS A 48 -24.25 4.12 6.73
N LEU A 49 -22.96 4.14 7.09
CA LEU A 49 -22.11 5.33 7.04
C LEU A 49 -21.47 5.52 5.67
N PHE A 50 -21.00 4.42 5.06
CA PHE A 50 -20.29 4.41 3.79
C PHE A 50 -20.97 3.41 2.82
N PRO A 51 -22.09 3.81 2.19
CA PRO A 51 -22.92 2.90 1.39
C PRO A 51 -22.26 2.44 0.09
N ILE A 52 -21.38 3.26 -0.48
CA ILE A 52 -20.70 3.00 -1.75
C ILE A 52 -19.20 2.80 -1.47
N PRO A 53 -18.62 1.65 -1.84
CA PRO A 53 -17.19 1.43 -1.68
C PRO A 53 -16.40 2.41 -2.58
N PRO A 54 -15.24 2.93 -2.12
CA PRO A 54 -14.38 3.74 -2.97
C PRO A 54 -13.83 2.92 -4.14
N ASN A 55 -13.55 3.57 -5.27
CA ASN A 55 -12.97 2.93 -6.45
C ASN A 55 -11.62 2.28 -6.10
N PRO A 56 -11.40 0.98 -6.38
CA PRO A 56 -10.17 0.26 -6.03
C PRO A 56 -8.88 0.96 -6.49
N ASN A 57 -8.89 1.58 -7.67
CA ASN A 57 -7.71 2.24 -8.25
C ASN A 57 -7.33 3.56 -7.55
N HIS A 58 -8.16 4.07 -6.66
CA HIS A 58 -7.94 5.32 -5.92
C HIS A 58 -7.59 5.10 -4.45
N VAL A 59 -7.28 3.85 -4.08
CA VAL A 59 -7.09 3.44 -2.70
C VAL A 59 -5.63 3.06 -2.47
N THR A 60 -4.95 3.84 -1.63
CA THR A 60 -3.55 3.60 -1.24
C THR A 60 -3.51 2.51 -0.17
N ASN A 61 -2.64 1.51 -0.34
CA ASN A 61 -2.40 0.52 0.71
C ASN A 61 -1.46 1.08 1.80
N CYS A 62 -1.44 0.47 3.00
CA CYS A 62 -0.64 0.95 4.13
C CYS A 62 0.87 0.94 3.85
N SER A 63 1.34 0.05 2.97
CA SER A 63 2.75 0.02 2.53
C SER A 63 3.12 1.18 1.61
N GLU A 64 2.18 1.70 0.81
CA GLU A 64 2.42 2.81 -0.12
C GLU A 64 2.10 4.18 0.51
N GLY A 65 1.07 4.26 1.36
CA GLY A 65 0.64 5.52 1.99
C GLY A 65 1.39 5.86 3.28
N GLY A 66 2.01 4.86 3.91
CA GLY A 66 2.62 4.97 5.23
C GLY A 66 1.61 5.10 6.38
N VAL A 67 1.95 4.56 7.54
CA VAL A 67 1.14 4.67 8.77
C VAL A 67 2.05 4.93 9.97
N LEU A 68 1.66 5.89 10.83
CA LEU A 68 2.40 6.14 12.06
C LEU A 68 2.03 5.11 13.12
N GLY A 69 2.95 4.18 13.40
CA GLY A 69 2.78 3.13 14.41
C GLY A 69 2.20 3.61 15.75
N PRO A 70 2.66 4.74 16.32
CA PRO A 70 2.07 5.27 17.56
C PRO A 70 0.58 5.61 17.46
N VAL A 71 0.12 6.13 16.31
CA VAL A 71 -1.30 6.44 16.07
C VAL A 71 -2.12 5.14 16.02
N VAL A 72 -1.57 4.10 15.39
CA VAL A 72 -2.17 2.75 15.37
C VAL A 72 -2.27 2.20 16.79
N GLY A 73 -1.21 2.34 17.59
CA GLY A 73 -1.19 1.90 18.99
C GLY A 73 -2.26 2.57 19.86
N VAL A 74 -2.45 3.89 19.70
CA VAL A 74 -3.50 4.64 20.42
C VAL A 74 -4.89 4.12 20.05
N ILE A 75 -5.19 3.98 18.76
CA ILE A 75 -6.50 3.50 18.31
C ILE A 75 -6.73 2.05 18.72
N GLY A 76 -5.73 1.18 18.57
CA GLY A 76 -5.81 -0.23 18.97
C GLY A 76 -6.07 -0.39 20.47
N SER A 77 -5.44 0.43 21.31
CA SER A 77 -5.68 0.44 22.76
C SER A 77 -7.10 0.88 23.10
N LEU A 78 -7.63 1.90 22.41
CA LEU A 78 -9.02 2.33 22.59
C LEU A 78 -10.01 1.26 22.09
N GLN A 79 -9.70 0.57 20.98
CA GLN A 79 -10.52 -0.54 20.49
C GLN A 79 -10.60 -1.67 21.52
N ALA A 80 -9.46 -2.10 22.06
CA ALA A 80 -9.39 -3.14 23.09
C ALA A 80 -10.19 -2.74 24.33
N LEU A 81 -10.10 -1.47 24.75
CA LEU A 81 -10.87 -0.97 25.89
C LEU A 81 -12.39 -1.03 25.65
N GLU A 82 -12.87 -0.69 24.45
CA GLU A 82 -14.30 -0.80 24.14
C GLU A 82 -14.76 -2.26 24.09
N VAL A 83 -13.94 -3.17 23.56
CA VAL A 83 -14.22 -4.61 23.59
C VAL A 83 -14.35 -5.11 25.03
N LEU A 84 -13.44 -4.69 25.92
CA LEU A 84 -13.50 -5.05 27.34
C LEU A 84 -14.77 -4.51 28.01
N LYS A 85 -15.20 -3.28 27.68
CA LYS A 85 -16.47 -2.73 28.19
C LYS A 85 -17.66 -3.56 27.74
N ILE A 86 -17.77 -3.88 26.44
CA ILE A 86 -18.84 -4.72 25.89
C ILE A 86 -18.86 -6.09 26.56
N ALA A 87 -17.69 -6.74 26.69
CA ALA A 87 -17.57 -8.05 27.33
C ALA A 87 -17.97 -8.02 28.82
N ALA A 88 -17.66 -6.93 29.51
CA ALA A 88 -18.08 -6.68 30.89
C ALA A 88 -19.54 -6.21 31.03
N LYS A 89 -20.29 -6.11 29.93
CA LYS A 89 -21.66 -5.55 29.87
C LYS A 89 -21.75 -4.10 30.38
N LEU A 90 -20.68 -3.34 30.19
CA LEU A 90 -20.62 -1.90 30.45
C LEU A 90 -20.96 -1.14 29.17
N GLU A 91 -21.54 0.06 29.32
CA GLU A 91 -21.88 0.91 28.18
C GLU A 91 -20.60 1.36 27.42
N PRO A 92 -20.50 1.11 26.11
CA PRO A 92 -19.36 1.56 25.31
C PRO A 92 -19.35 3.08 25.17
N SER A 93 -18.19 3.71 25.35
CA SER A 93 -18.04 5.17 25.27
C SER A 93 -18.28 5.72 23.86
N PHE A 94 -17.98 4.91 22.84
CA PHE A 94 -18.09 5.28 21.43
C PHE A 94 -19.25 4.57 20.70
N SER A 95 -20.24 4.09 21.45
CA SER A 95 -21.48 3.60 20.83
C SER A 95 -22.18 4.74 20.08
N SER A 96 -22.54 4.50 18.81
CA SER A 96 -23.15 5.49 17.92
C SER A 96 -22.35 6.80 17.80
N LYS A 97 -21.02 6.71 17.92
CA LYS A 97 -20.10 7.83 17.75
C LYS A 97 -18.91 7.38 16.91
N LEU A 98 -18.39 8.30 16.11
CA LEU A 98 -17.12 8.17 15.42
C LEU A 98 -16.11 9.04 16.15
N TYR A 99 -15.19 8.40 16.86
CA TYR A 99 -14.02 9.07 17.41
C TYR A 99 -13.01 9.30 16.29
N LEU A 100 -12.37 10.47 16.25
CA LEU A 100 -11.32 10.85 15.31
C LEU A 100 -10.13 11.36 16.12
N PHE A 101 -8.94 10.85 15.84
CA PHE A 101 -7.70 11.30 16.46
C PHE A 101 -6.74 11.81 15.39
N ASP A 102 -6.26 13.04 15.52
CA ASP A 102 -5.24 13.63 14.66
C ASP A 102 -3.88 13.59 15.36
N GLY A 103 -3.03 12.66 14.94
CA GLY A 103 -1.67 12.49 15.49
C GLY A 103 -0.72 13.65 15.23
N LYS A 104 -1.01 14.57 14.29
CA LYS A 104 -0.17 15.75 14.05
C LYS A 104 -0.45 16.85 15.07
N SER A 105 -1.74 17.13 15.32
CA SER A 105 -2.14 18.20 16.25
C SER A 105 -2.40 17.70 17.68
N GLY A 106 -2.45 16.39 17.88
CA GLY A 106 -2.83 15.75 19.14
C GLY A 106 -4.32 15.91 19.49
N LYS A 107 -5.14 16.45 18.58
CA LYS A 107 -6.55 16.75 18.83
C LYS A 107 -7.40 15.52 18.57
N SER A 108 -8.39 15.32 19.43
CA SER A 108 -9.46 14.35 19.24
C SER A 108 -10.80 15.04 18.97
N ARG A 109 -11.63 14.44 18.11
CA ARG A 109 -13.01 14.89 17.85
C ARG A 109 -13.92 13.67 17.88
N THR A 110 -15.08 13.80 18.50
CA THR A 110 -16.08 12.74 18.54
C THR A 110 -17.34 13.24 17.84
N ILE A 111 -17.80 12.51 16.83
CA ILE A 111 -18.94 12.89 16.00
C ILE A 111 -20.06 11.87 16.21
N ALA A 112 -21.25 12.34 16.58
CA ALA A 112 -22.42 11.47 16.64
C ALA A 112 -22.80 11.00 15.23
N ILE A 113 -23.02 9.71 15.07
CA ILE A 113 -23.38 9.12 13.77
C ILE A 113 -24.90 8.97 13.65
N ARG A 114 -25.39 8.96 12.40
CA ARG A 114 -26.82 8.77 12.13
C ARG A 114 -27.28 7.36 12.52
N PRO A 115 -28.53 7.18 12.95
CA PRO A 115 -29.09 5.85 13.21
C PRO A 115 -29.05 4.92 11.98
N ARG A 116 -29.32 3.63 12.23
CA ARG A 116 -29.47 2.59 11.20
C ARG A 116 -30.36 3.08 10.04
N ASN A 117 -29.87 2.91 8.81
CA ASN A 117 -30.64 3.18 7.60
C ASN A 117 -31.52 1.96 7.27
N LYS A 118 -32.84 2.17 7.15
CA LYS A 118 -33.82 1.13 6.79
C LYS A 118 -33.62 0.57 5.37
N GLU A 119 -33.02 1.34 4.48
CA GLU A 119 -32.71 0.92 3.11
C GLU A 119 -31.28 0.39 2.96
N CYS A 120 -30.57 0.13 4.06
CA CYS A 120 -29.20 -0.36 3.99
C CYS A 120 -29.14 -1.74 3.30
N ALA A 121 -28.24 -1.89 2.34
CA ALA A 121 -28.06 -3.15 1.60
C ALA A 121 -27.70 -4.36 2.48
N ILE A 122 -27.18 -4.15 3.70
CA ILE A 122 -26.76 -5.22 4.62
C ILE A 122 -27.72 -5.36 5.81
N CYS A 123 -27.98 -4.25 6.51
CA CYS A 123 -28.78 -4.28 7.73
C CYS A 123 -30.13 -3.60 7.56
N GLY A 124 -30.59 -3.28 6.36
CA GLY A 124 -31.90 -2.66 6.12
C GLY A 124 -33.05 -3.61 6.43
N ASP A 125 -34.29 -3.15 6.24
CA ASP A 125 -35.48 -3.98 6.46
C ASP A 125 -35.65 -5.03 5.35
N SER A 126 -35.06 -4.77 4.17
CA SER A 126 -34.97 -5.70 3.03
C SER A 126 -33.53 -5.76 2.51
N PRO A 127 -32.63 -6.57 3.13
CA PRO A 127 -31.23 -6.61 2.75
C PRO A 127 -31.01 -7.27 1.38
N THR A 128 -30.19 -6.65 0.54
CA THR A 128 -29.85 -7.13 -0.81
C THR A 128 -28.50 -7.84 -0.86
N ILE A 129 -27.61 -7.58 0.10
CA ILE A 129 -26.32 -8.23 0.27
C ILE A 129 -26.43 -9.23 1.41
N THR A 130 -26.55 -10.51 1.08
CA THR A 130 -26.76 -11.61 2.04
C THR A 130 -25.57 -12.56 2.15
N LYS A 131 -24.54 -12.37 1.32
CA LYS A 131 -23.32 -13.16 1.31
C LYS A 131 -22.10 -12.25 1.20
N LEU A 132 -21.01 -12.67 1.81
CA LEU A 132 -19.71 -12.05 1.63
C LEU A 132 -19.27 -12.26 0.18
N ILE A 133 -18.79 -11.20 -0.45
CA ILE A 133 -18.06 -11.30 -1.72
C ILE A 133 -16.62 -11.72 -1.43
N ASP A 134 -16.02 -12.46 -2.36
CA ASP A 134 -14.58 -12.69 -2.33
C ASP A 134 -13.87 -11.37 -2.57
N TYR A 135 -13.45 -10.75 -1.47
CA TYR A 135 -12.85 -9.42 -1.48
C TYR A 135 -11.45 -9.45 -2.10
N GLU A 136 -10.75 -10.58 -2.05
CA GLU A 136 -9.44 -10.73 -2.70
C GLU A 136 -9.61 -10.74 -4.23
N ALA A 137 -10.62 -11.46 -4.73
CA ALA A 137 -10.98 -11.46 -6.15
C ALA A 137 -11.52 -10.09 -6.60
N PHE A 138 -12.28 -9.40 -5.75
CA PHE A 138 -12.90 -8.10 -6.07
C PHE A 138 -11.91 -6.93 -6.03
N CYS A 139 -10.99 -6.91 -5.06
CA CYS A 139 -10.00 -5.84 -4.89
C CYS A 139 -8.61 -6.18 -5.45
N GLY A 140 -8.39 -7.39 -5.98
CA GLY A 140 -7.09 -7.85 -6.49
C GLY A 140 -5.97 -7.89 -5.44
N SER A 141 -6.32 -7.85 -4.15
CA SER A 141 -5.38 -7.71 -3.02
C SER A 141 -5.59 -8.78 -1.96
N GLN A 142 -4.63 -9.70 -1.81
CA GLN A 142 -4.71 -10.83 -0.86
C GLN A 142 -4.56 -10.38 0.61
N ALA A 143 -5.15 -11.12 1.55
CA ALA A 143 -5.21 -10.96 3.00
C ALA A 143 -3.87 -11.11 3.75
N CYS A 144 -2.73 -11.04 3.04
CA CYS A 144 -1.43 -11.32 3.62
C CYS A 144 -0.50 -10.11 3.50
N ASP A 145 0.31 -9.86 4.53
CA ASP A 145 1.48 -8.96 4.48
C ASP A 145 2.57 -9.48 3.51
N LYS A 146 2.32 -10.59 2.82
CA LYS A 146 3.14 -11.05 1.71
C LYS A 146 3.11 -9.98 0.63
N VAL A 147 4.29 -9.39 0.43
CA VAL A 147 4.63 -8.52 -0.69
C VAL A 147 4.01 -9.08 -1.97
N GLN A 148 2.97 -8.42 -2.49
CA GLN A 148 2.46 -8.78 -3.81
C GLN A 148 3.59 -8.55 -4.80
N ARG A 149 4.14 -9.63 -5.35
CA ARG A 149 5.09 -9.55 -6.44
C ARG A 149 4.29 -9.26 -7.69
N LEU A 150 4.50 -8.09 -8.24
CA LEU A 150 3.97 -7.72 -9.53
C LEU A 150 4.61 -8.64 -10.60
N HIS A 151 3.87 -9.01 -11.63
CA HIS A 151 4.36 -9.80 -12.76
C HIS A 151 3.91 -9.13 -14.07
N LEU A 152 4.45 -7.94 -14.37
CA LEU A 152 4.18 -7.21 -15.62
C LEU A 152 5.15 -7.59 -16.73
N LEU A 153 6.42 -7.83 -16.37
CA LEU A 153 7.49 -8.06 -17.34
C LEU A 153 7.67 -9.55 -17.63
N GLU A 154 7.97 -9.85 -18.89
CA GLU A 154 8.49 -11.14 -19.34
C GLU A 154 9.88 -11.41 -18.75
N GLN A 155 10.27 -12.67 -18.60
CA GLN A 155 11.55 -13.05 -17.98
C GLN A 155 12.79 -12.44 -18.67
N ASN A 156 12.71 -12.16 -19.98
CA ASN A 156 13.79 -11.51 -20.74
C ASN A 156 14.04 -10.05 -20.35
N ASP A 157 13.05 -9.42 -19.72
CA ASP A 157 13.08 -8.03 -19.28
C ASP A 157 13.40 -7.91 -17.79
N ARG A 158 13.78 -9.02 -17.16
CA ARG A 158 14.19 -9.08 -15.76
C ARG A 158 15.60 -9.64 -15.66
N ILE A 159 16.32 -9.26 -14.62
CA ILE A 159 17.64 -9.81 -14.29
C ILE A 159 17.70 -10.13 -12.80
N SER A 160 18.29 -11.27 -12.45
CA SER A 160 18.49 -11.60 -11.04
C SER A 160 19.55 -10.68 -10.42
N PRO A 161 19.52 -10.43 -9.09
CA PRO A 161 20.56 -9.66 -8.41
C PRO A 161 21.97 -10.23 -8.62
N PHE A 162 22.09 -11.56 -8.71
CA PHE A 162 23.35 -12.24 -8.95
C PHE A 162 23.87 -11.97 -10.37
N ASP A 163 23.04 -12.15 -11.39
CA ASP A 163 23.45 -11.88 -12.77
C ASP A 163 23.76 -10.40 -12.98
N TYR A 164 23.01 -9.51 -12.33
CA TYR A 164 23.32 -8.09 -12.35
C TYR A 164 24.65 -7.78 -11.67
N SER A 165 25.00 -8.44 -10.56
CA SER A 165 26.31 -8.28 -9.93
C SER A 165 27.47 -8.68 -10.86
N VAL A 166 27.29 -9.74 -11.67
CA VAL A 166 28.27 -10.16 -12.68
C VAL A 166 28.37 -9.12 -13.80
N VAL A 167 27.25 -8.61 -14.31
CA VAL A 167 27.23 -7.55 -15.32
C VAL A 167 27.92 -6.29 -14.79
N ARG A 168 27.63 -5.90 -13.55
CA ARG A 168 28.24 -4.76 -12.85
C ARG A 168 29.76 -4.89 -12.75
N SER A 169 30.25 -6.09 -12.41
CA SER A 169 31.70 -6.36 -12.33
C SER A 169 32.39 -6.54 -13.69
N SER A 170 31.65 -6.76 -14.77
CA SER A 170 32.21 -6.98 -16.11
C SER A 170 32.82 -5.73 -16.75
N GLY A 171 32.59 -4.53 -16.17
CA GLY A 171 33.05 -3.26 -16.72
C GLY A 171 32.31 -2.80 -17.99
N HIS A 172 31.23 -3.49 -18.36
CA HIS A 172 30.37 -3.07 -19.46
C HIS A 172 29.69 -1.74 -19.14
N LYS A 173 29.55 -0.86 -20.14
CA LYS A 173 28.92 0.44 -19.92
C LYS A 173 27.40 0.25 -19.77
N THR A 174 26.93 0.29 -18.53
CA THR A 174 25.51 0.15 -18.17
C THR A 174 25.01 1.37 -17.42
N VAL A 175 23.69 1.61 -17.46
CA VAL A 175 23.05 2.66 -16.65
C VAL A 175 22.13 2.01 -15.64
N LEU A 176 22.28 2.35 -14.36
CA LEU A 176 21.36 1.92 -13.30
C LEU A 176 20.43 3.07 -12.91
N VAL A 177 19.13 2.81 -12.93
CA VAL A 177 18.07 3.76 -12.55
C VAL A 177 17.43 3.31 -11.26
N ASP A 178 17.41 4.18 -10.26
CA ASP A 178 16.74 3.93 -8.98
C ASP A 178 15.43 4.70 -8.92
N THR A 179 14.32 3.97 -8.87
CA THR A 179 12.97 4.58 -8.92
C THR A 179 12.38 4.89 -7.56
N ARG A 180 13.11 4.59 -6.47
CA ARG A 180 12.68 4.91 -5.10
C ARG A 180 12.58 6.42 -4.88
N PRO A 181 11.76 6.87 -3.91
CA PRO A 181 11.73 8.27 -3.50
C PRO A 181 13.12 8.80 -3.09
N PRO A 182 13.40 10.12 -3.26
CA PRO A 182 14.72 10.69 -2.96
C PRO A 182 15.15 10.54 -1.49
N HIS A 183 14.21 10.38 -0.56
CA HIS A 183 14.53 10.16 0.84
C HIS A 183 15.05 8.74 1.08
N GLU A 184 14.47 7.71 0.46
CA GLU A 184 15.00 6.35 0.50
C GLU A 184 16.35 6.24 -0.20
N PHE A 185 16.49 6.89 -1.36
CA PHE A 185 17.75 6.92 -2.11
C PHE A 185 18.92 7.49 -1.30
N LYS A 186 18.64 8.47 -0.42
CA LYS A 186 19.64 9.10 0.46
C LYS A 186 20.02 8.23 1.67
N ILE A 187 19.21 7.23 2.04
CA ILE A 187 19.53 6.30 3.13
C ILE A 187 20.65 5.37 2.67
N ALA A 188 20.46 4.71 1.53
CA ALA A 188 21.46 3.87 0.89
C ALA A 188 21.09 3.63 -0.58
N SER A 189 22.09 3.59 -1.46
CA SER A 189 21.95 3.31 -2.89
C SER A 189 23.26 2.75 -3.45
N LEU A 190 23.19 2.09 -4.61
CA LEU A 190 24.39 1.72 -5.35
C LEU A 190 25.05 2.99 -5.92
N GLU A 191 26.37 3.07 -5.87
CA GLU A 191 27.15 4.27 -6.22
C GLU A 191 26.87 4.78 -7.64
N GLU A 192 26.68 3.87 -8.58
CA GLU A 192 26.39 4.18 -9.98
C GLU A 192 24.90 4.52 -10.26
N ALA A 193 24.02 4.35 -9.27
CA ALA A 193 22.58 4.49 -9.45
C ALA A 193 22.16 5.94 -9.63
N LYS A 194 21.35 6.22 -10.66
CA LYS A 194 20.74 7.52 -10.92
C LYS A 194 19.32 7.54 -10.40
N ASN A 195 19.02 8.40 -9.43
CA ASN A 195 17.67 8.49 -8.88
C ASN A 195 16.70 9.17 -9.86
N LEU A 196 15.72 8.41 -10.35
CA LEU A 196 14.66 8.89 -11.23
C LEU A 196 13.34 8.20 -10.86
N THR A 197 12.54 8.88 -10.03
CA THR A 197 11.29 8.32 -9.49
C THR A 197 10.28 7.96 -10.58
N LEU A 198 9.36 7.04 -10.29
CA LEU A 198 8.24 6.72 -11.18
C LEU A 198 7.42 7.97 -11.57
N GLU A 199 7.20 8.90 -10.64
CA GLU A 199 6.51 10.16 -10.92
C GLU A 199 7.28 11.02 -11.93
N SER A 200 8.61 11.08 -11.81
CA SER A 200 9.47 11.79 -12.76
C SER A 200 9.45 11.13 -14.13
N LEU A 201 9.55 9.80 -14.19
CA LEU A 201 9.48 9.03 -15.44
C LEU A 201 8.17 9.26 -16.20
N ARG A 202 7.03 9.35 -15.49
CA ARG A 202 5.73 9.64 -16.10
C ARG A 202 5.69 11.04 -16.70
N ARG A 203 6.20 12.05 -15.99
CA ARG A 203 6.13 13.47 -16.39
C ARG A 203 7.13 13.88 -17.47
N LEU A 204 8.35 13.37 -17.42
CA LEU A 204 9.43 13.83 -18.29
C LEU A 204 9.25 13.34 -19.73
N ASP A 205 9.66 14.16 -20.68
CA ASP A 205 9.76 13.80 -22.08
C ASP A 205 10.98 12.89 -22.35
N PRO A 206 10.99 12.13 -23.47
CA PRO A 206 12.08 11.24 -23.82
C PRO A 206 13.48 11.89 -23.85
N THR A 207 13.59 13.14 -24.29
CA THR A 207 14.87 13.85 -24.41
C THR A 207 15.44 14.17 -23.02
N SER A 208 14.61 14.72 -22.14
CA SER A 208 14.98 14.97 -20.73
C SER A 208 15.38 13.69 -20.00
N ILE A 209 14.73 12.55 -20.28
CA ILE A 209 15.09 11.26 -19.69
C ILE A 209 16.48 10.83 -20.20
N ARG A 210 16.75 10.93 -21.51
CA ARG A 210 18.07 10.59 -22.08
C ARG A 210 19.19 11.43 -21.49
N GLU A 211 18.97 12.74 -21.33
CA GLU A 211 19.94 13.65 -20.72
C GLU A 211 20.24 13.26 -19.28
N LYS A 212 19.21 13.07 -18.45
CA LYS A 212 19.39 12.67 -17.04
C LYS A 212 20.08 11.32 -16.89
N LEU A 213 19.74 10.37 -17.76
CA LEU A 213 20.36 9.05 -17.76
C LEU A 213 21.75 9.05 -18.43
N GLY A 214 22.16 10.14 -19.06
CA GLY A 214 23.44 10.26 -19.77
C GLY A 214 23.54 9.30 -20.96
N LEU A 215 22.39 9.02 -21.60
CA LEU A 215 22.30 8.05 -22.70
C LEU A 215 22.73 8.68 -24.02
N ASN A 216 23.81 8.16 -24.62
CA ASN A 216 24.29 8.60 -25.92
C ASN A 216 23.69 7.74 -27.05
N THR A 217 23.33 8.35 -28.18
CA THR A 217 22.71 7.67 -29.33
C THR A 217 23.60 6.62 -30.03
N ASN A 218 24.90 6.62 -29.78
CA ASN A 218 25.88 5.81 -30.51
C ASN A 218 26.33 4.53 -29.80
N ASN A 219 25.97 4.33 -28.52
CA ASN A 219 26.30 3.11 -27.79
C ASN A 219 25.03 2.38 -27.36
N CYS A 220 25.05 1.06 -27.52
CA CYS A 220 24.01 0.16 -27.04
C CYS A 220 24.11 0.06 -25.51
N GLU A 221 23.68 1.12 -24.82
CA GLU A 221 23.69 1.19 -23.36
C GLU A 221 22.51 0.39 -22.82
N GLU A 222 22.83 -0.67 -22.09
CA GLU A 222 21.82 -1.45 -21.38
C GLU A 222 21.42 -0.70 -20.11
N VAL A 223 20.12 -0.53 -19.93
CA VAL A 223 19.53 0.19 -18.79
C VAL A 223 18.94 -0.81 -17.82
N PHE A 224 19.36 -0.72 -16.56
CA PHE A 224 18.83 -1.49 -15.46
C PHE A 224 18.00 -0.60 -14.55
N VAL A 225 16.93 -1.15 -13.98
CA VAL A 225 16.04 -0.43 -13.07
C VAL A 225 15.93 -1.18 -11.75
N ILE A 226 16.13 -0.47 -10.65
CA ILE A 226 15.98 -1.00 -9.30
C ILE A 226 15.00 -0.14 -8.50
N CYS A 227 14.21 -0.80 -7.65
CA CYS A 227 13.37 -0.16 -6.66
C CYS A 227 13.54 -0.87 -5.31
N HIS A 228 12.71 -0.59 -4.31
CA HIS A 228 12.83 -1.23 -3.01
C HIS A 228 12.61 -2.77 -3.07
N ARG A 229 11.56 -3.24 -3.78
CA ARG A 229 11.13 -4.67 -3.77
C ARG A 229 10.90 -5.32 -5.14
N GLY A 230 11.25 -4.66 -6.24
CA GLY A 230 11.06 -5.17 -7.60
C GLY A 230 9.66 -4.99 -8.20
N ASN A 231 8.79 -4.15 -7.61
CA ASN A 231 7.45 -3.86 -8.12
C ASN A 231 7.46 -2.61 -9.02
N ASP A 232 7.86 -1.46 -8.46
CA ASP A 232 7.93 -0.19 -9.18
C ASP A 232 8.93 -0.20 -10.35
N SER A 233 9.97 -1.01 -10.23
CA SER A 233 10.97 -1.20 -11.28
C SER A 233 10.37 -1.81 -12.54
N GLN A 234 9.37 -2.69 -12.42
CA GLN A 234 8.67 -3.26 -13.58
C GLN A 234 7.87 -2.21 -14.35
N ILE A 235 7.11 -1.37 -13.63
CA ILE A 235 6.35 -0.26 -14.21
C ILE A 235 7.31 0.71 -14.91
N ALA A 236 8.46 0.98 -14.30
CA ALA A 236 9.46 1.87 -14.88
C ALA A 236 10.09 1.30 -16.17
N VAL A 237 10.33 -0.02 -16.25
CA VAL A 237 10.79 -0.66 -17.49
C VAL A 237 9.78 -0.46 -18.61
N GLU A 238 8.48 -0.68 -18.38
CA GLU A 238 7.46 -0.44 -19.40
C GLU A 238 7.46 1.01 -19.90
N LEU A 239 7.49 1.97 -18.98
CA LEU A 239 7.53 3.40 -19.31
C LEU A 239 8.79 3.78 -20.10
N LEU A 240 9.96 3.28 -19.69
CA LEU A 240 11.22 3.54 -20.38
C LEU A 240 11.25 2.88 -21.76
N LYS A 241 10.74 1.66 -21.88
CA LYS A 241 10.61 0.97 -23.16
C LYS A 241 9.65 1.68 -24.09
N GLU A 242 8.56 2.24 -23.60
CA GLU A 242 7.63 3.02 -24.42
C GLU A 242 8.30 4.30 -24.93
N LYS A 243 8.97 5.04 -24.03
CA LYS A 243 9.51 6.37 -24.31
C LYS A 243 10.84 6.37 -25.07
N LEU A 244 11.67 5.33 -24.90
CA LEU A 244 13.08 5.37 -25.32
C LEU A 244 13.48 4.30 -26.35
N LYS A 245 12.54 3.72 -27.11
CA LYS A 245 12.88 2.71 -28.14
C LYS A 245 13.94 3.24 -29.12
N PRO A 246 14.89 2.39 -29.59
CA PRO A 246 15.13 0.99 -29.19
C PRO A 246 16.21 0.90 -28.11
N LEU A 247 15.83 0.78 -26.83
CA LEU A 247 16.77 0.50 -25.73
C LEU A 247 16.42 -0.82 -25.05
N ARG A 248 17.45 -1.56 -24.67
CA ARG A 248 17.29 -2.75 -23.81
C ARG A 248 17.22 -2.28 -22.37
N VAL A 249 16.05 -2.48 -21.76
CA VAL A 249 15.76 -2.06 -20.39
C VAL A 249 15.32 -3.29 -19.60
N ARG A 250 15.95 -3.56 -18.46
CA ARG A 250 15.64 -4.68 -17.56
C ARG A 250 15.47 -4.22 -16.12
N ASP A 251 14.60 -4.89 -15.35
CA ASP A 251 14.47 -4.65 -13.92
C ASP A 251 15.29 -5.63 -13.08
N ILE A 252 15.77 -5.22 -11.91
CA ILE A 252 16.44 -6.10 -10.96
C ILE A 252 15.39 -6.77 -10.08
N GLU A 253 15.29 -8.09 -10.19
CA GLU A 253 14.30 -8.89 -9.48
C GLU A 253 14.42 -8.73 -7.96
N GLY A 254 13.31 -8.35 -7.32
CA GLY A 254 13.23 -8.21 -5.86
C GLY A 254 13.90 -6.95 -5.30
N GLY A 255 14.46 -6.08 -6.15
CA GLY A 255 14.96 -4.76 -5.75
C GLY A 255 16.11 -4.80 -4.74
N TYR A 256 16.23 -3.72 -3.96
CA TYR A 256 17.24 -3.62 -2.90
C TYR A 256 17.07 -4.65 -1.78
N GLU A 257 15.85 -5.09 -1.48
CA GLU A 257 15.63 -6.19 -0.53
C GLU A 257 16.32 -7.49 -0.98
N ALA A 258 16.19 -7.83 -2.25
CA ALA A 258 16.87 -9.01 -2.80
C ALA A 258 18.38 -8.79 -2.97
N TRP A 259 18.82 -7.57 -3.24
CA TRP A 259 20.25 -7.21 -3.27
C TRP A 259 20.89 -7.39 -1.89
N ALA A 260 20.28 -6.82 -0.85
CA ALA A 260 20.76 -6.91 0.54
C ALA A 260 20.79 -8.37 1.03
N GLY A 261 19.74 -9.14 0.71
CA GLY A 261 19.64 -10.54 1.14
C GLY A 261 20.54 -11.53 0.39
N LYS A 262 20.99 -11.21 -0.83
CA LYS A 262 21.71 -12.17 -1.69
C LYS A 262 23.12 -11.76 -2.09
N ILE A 263 23.42 -10.47 -2.16
CA ILE A 263 24.66 -9.94 -2.74
C ILE A 263 25.47 -9.16 -1.71
N ASP A 264 24.85 -8.20 -1.03
CA ASP A 264 25.52 -7.33 -0.07
C ASP A 264 24.75 -7.24 1.24
N THR A 265 25.08 -8.13 2.18
CA THR A 265 24.45 -8.17 3.50
C THR A 265 24.77 -6.96 4.39
N SER A 266 25.67 -6.08 3.96
CA SER A 266 25.94 -4.80 4.66
C SER A 266 24.97 -3.69 4.25
N PHE A 267 24.23 -3.88 3.14
CA PHE A 267 23.23 -2.93 2.69
C PHE A 267 22.04 -2.89 3.68
N PRO A 268 21.59 -1.71 4.13
CA PRO A 268 20.58 -1.60 5.17
C PRO A 268 19.20 -2.06 4.70
N HIS A 269 18.52 -2.86 5.53
CA HIS A 269 17.09 -3.11 5.43
C HIS A 269 16.31 -2.00 6.13
N TYR A 270 15.24 -1.50 5.51
CA TYR A 270 14.42 -0.44 6.06
C TYR A 270 12.96 -0.54 5.59
#